data_AF-A0A7C7YGU1-F1
#
_entry.id   AF-A0A7C7YGU1-F1
#
_cell.length_a   1.000
_cell.length_b   1.000
_cell.length_c   1.000
_cell.angle_alpha   90.00
_cell.angle_beta   90.00
_cell.angle_gamma   90.00
#
_symmetry.space_group_name_H-M   'P 1'
#
loop_
_entity.id
_entity.type
_entity.pdbx_description
1 polymer ?
#
loop_
_entity_poly.entity_id
_entity_poly.type
_entity_poly.pdbx_seq_one_letter_code
_entity_poly.pdbx_strand_id
1 'polypeptide(L)'
;MANQSPMLFCEMKKAHISVHSTALLSVFLLLTALPAWAHFASFPIAATSVSILTQGAPATWQFSFATSGQQALIIGHDPTVNTTALLVRGTGANAGRTSLIRLTSSNWAADPGTGGYQYTDLAGSQGGVTSVALASGSLSISASGANWSWDVTGPQAQVAIEFWIGEEEFCAEFSAGNASISANGVGTFAGTNASAPLACEEPVCGNGIHEFGEECDDGNFDNGDGCTDVCLVAACTATEYASTWEAIQSKIIGQTPLDAYQCLFCHDVVPILNTLDLSPANAYANLVGVPAANFFTDHDLVEPGEPIASFFYEKMAAGTNGTLLPSGQGAVMPNVGPPLTPDHLEAVSKWIRGGAPETGVVEGTASLLAACLPAPTPEKILQPDPPIAGTGIQILQTPWVLVGESEDEICMTTYYDFTATNLVPAEFQIDCPGVFGVNNPSNKCFLYHGRILVQDPFSHHSIVHIYQGAYDVSYAGSGAQQFGPFLYKKGVNAGLSCDPKAVDP
;
A
#
# COMPACT_ATOMS: atom_id res chain seq x y z
N MET A 1 -11.80 26.41 18.13
CA MET A 1 -13.23 26.34 18.48
C MET A 1 -13.52 24.91 18.88
N ALA A 2 -14.13 24.68 20.05
CA ALA A 2 -14.61 23.38 20.47
C ALA A 2 -16.14 23.48 20.59
N ASN A 3 -16.82 23.20 19.48
CA ASN A 3 -18.16 22.63 19.51
C ASN A 3 -18.41 21.98 18.16
N GLN A 4 -18.93 20.76 18.19
CA GLN A 4 -19.15 19.89 17.04
C GLN A 4 -20.23 20.44 16.10
N SER A 5 -19.89 21.44 15.29
CA SER A 5 -20.53 21.59 13.98
C SER A 5 -19.67 20.82 12.98
N PRO A 6 -20.22 19.94 12.12
CA PRO A 6 -19.45 19.43 10.99
C PRO A 6 -19.06 20.65 10.17
N MET A 7 -17.79 21.08 10.27
CA MET A 7 -17.29 22.18 9.45
C MET A 7 -17.65 21.85 7.99
N LEU A 8 -18.37 22.78 7.35
CA LEU A 8 -18.87 22.60 6.01
C LEU A 8 -17.71 22.88 5.06
N PHE A 9 -16.96 21.84 4.73
CA PHE A 9 -15.84 21.97 3.80
C PHE A 9 -16.33 22.31 2.40
N CYS A 10 -15.89 23.47 1.91
CA CYS A 10 -16.09 23.89 0.53
C CYS A 10 -15.01 23.25 -0.33
N GLU A 11 -15.36 22.19 -1.05
CA GLU A 11 -14.42 21.38 -1.82
C GLU A 11 -14.61 21.62 -3.32
N MET A 12 -13.52 21.61 -4.08
CA MET A 12 -13.59 21.69 -5.54
C MET A 12 -14.35 20.47 -6.09
N LYS A 13 -15.25 20.67 -7.06
CA LYS A 13 -15.85 19.57 -7.80
C LYS A 13 -14.74 18.73 -8.41
N LYS A 14 -14.76 17.44 -8.06
CA LYS A 14 -13.86 16.39 -8.51
C LYS A 14 -13.46 16.59 -9.98
N ALA A 15 -12.15 16.71 -10.24
CA ALA A 15 -11.61 16.24 -11.50
C ALA A 15 -11.71 14.71 -11.45
N HIS A 16 -12.82 14.17 -11.95
CA HIS A 16 -12.98 12.73 -12.07
C HIS A 16 -12.04 12.29 -13.19
N ILE A 17 -10.89 11.74 -12.86
CA ILE A 17 -10.44 10.56 -13.60
C ILE A 17 -11.23 9.43 -12.96
N SER A 18 -12.41 9.15 -13.51
CA SER A 18 -13.30 8.12 -12.98
C SER A 18 -13.94 7.46 -14.18
N VAL A 19 -13.55 6.20 -14.35
CA VAL A 19 -13.99 5.32 -15.40
C VAL A 19 -15.40 4.85 -15.02
N HIS A 20 -16.41 5.49 -15.60
CA HIS A 20 -17.80 5.16 -15.32
C HIS A 20 -18.19 3.87 -16.06
N SER A 21 -18.37 2.78 -15.33
CA SER A 21 -19.06 1.59 -15.82
C SER A 21 -20.57 1.83 -15.84
N THR A 22 -21.18 1.73 -17.02
CA THR A 22 -22.63 1.87 -17.19
C THR A 22 -23.30 0.51 -16.98
N ALA A 23 -24.03 0.37 -15.88
CA ALA A 23 -24.83 -0.82 -15.62
C ALA A 23 -26.02 -0.90 -16.59
N LEU A 24 -25.97 -1.85 -17.53
CA LEU A 24 -27.08 -2.21 -18.39
C LEU A 24 -27.74 -3.49 -17.85
N LEU A 25 -28.94 -3.28 -17.30
CA LEU A 25 -29.85 -4.31 -16.80
C LEU A 25 -30.21 -5.28 -17.95
N SER A 26 -29.85 -6.56 -17.83
CA SER A 26 -30.24 -7.61 -18.78
C SER A 26 -30.89 -8.79 -18.08
N VAL A 27 -31.95 -9.26 -18.71
CA VAL A 27 -33.01 -10.14 -18.22
C VAL A 27 -32.51 -11.56 -17.92
N PHE A 28 -32.97 -12.11 -16.79
CA PHE A 28 -32.80 -13.49 -16.37
C PHE A 28 -33.36 -14.47 -17.43
N LEU A 29 -32.51 -15.36 -17.95
CA LEU A 29 -32.93 -16.61 -18.56
C LEU A 29 -32.26 -17.77 -17.82
N LEU A 30 -33.07 -18.49 -17.04
CA LEU A 30 -32.68 -19.74 -16.38
C LEU A 30 -32.33 -20.79 -17.45
N LEU A 31 -31.07 -21.18 -17.55
CA LEU A 31 -30.67 -22.49 -18.07
C LEU A 31 -29.83 -23.22 -17.02
N THR A 32 -30.12 -24.51 -16.90
CA THR A 32 -29.70 -25.46 -15.88
C THR A 32 -28.18 -25.53 -15.71
N ALA A 33 -27.70 -25.24 -14.50
CA ALA A 33 -26.32 -25.43 -14.10
C ALA A 33 -25.96 -26.92 -13.98
N LEU A 34 -24.98 -27.35 -14.77
CA LEU A 34 -24.06 -28.41 -14.37
C LEU A 34 -22.78 -27.72 -13.84
N PRO A 35 -22.07 -28.30 -12.85
CA PRO A 35 -20.91 -27.64 -12.25
C PRO A 35 -19.81 -27.53 -13.31
N ALA A 36 -19.53 -26.31 -13.77
CA ALA A 36 -18.34 -26.02 -14.55
C ALA A 36 -17.17 -26.06 -13.57
N TRP A 37 -16.31 -27.06 -13.71
CA TRP A 37 -14.96 -26.99 -13.16
C TRP A 37 -14.28 -25.91 -14.00
N ALA A 38 -13.97 -24.77 -13.38
CA ALA A 38 -13.17 -23.71 -13.99
C ALA A 38 -11.83 -24.33 -14.40
N HIS A 39 -11.57 -24.41 -15.71
CA HIS A 39 -10.29 -24.89 -16.23
C HIS A 39 -9.40 -23.65 -16.41
N PHE A 40 -8.50 -23.42 -15.45
CA PHE A 40 -7.34 -22.56 -15.67
C PHE A 40 -6.61 -23.03 -16.94
N ALA A 41 -6.27 -22.09 -17.81
CA ALA A 41 -5.64 -22.38 -19.09
C ALA A 41 -4.30 -21.65 -19.18
N SER A 42 -3.22 -22.41 -19.16
CA SER A 42 -1.85 -21.90 -19.29
C SER A 42 -1.33 -22.08 -20.72
N PHE A 43 -0.78 -21.00 -21.28
CA PHE A 43 -0.33 -20.91 -22.66
C PHE A 43 1.16 -20.53 -22.71
N PRO A 44 2.06 -21.52 -22.86
CA PRO A 44 3.46 -21.25 -23.14
C PRO A 44 3.63 -20.54 -24.48
N ILE A 45 4.24 -19.36 -24.46
CA ILE A 45 4.48 -18.53 -25.65
C ILE A 45 5.97 -18.29 -25.87
N ALA A 46 6.37 -18.22 -27.14
CA ALA A 46 7.70 -17.78 -27.51
C ALA A 46 7.78 -16.24 -27.39
N ALA A 47 8.98 -15.72 -27.18
CA ALA A 47 9.18 -14.29 -26.96
C ALA A 47 10.30 -13.72 -27.83
N THR A 48 10.04 -12.54 -28.36
CA THR A 48 10.98 -11.82 -29.21
C THR A 48 12.08 -11.19 -28.38
N SER A 49 11.74 -10.58 -27.26
CA SER A 49 12.71 -9.93 -26.38
C SER A 49 12.24 -9.76 -24.94
N VAL A 50 13.19 -9.75 -24.03
CA VAL A 50 13.07 -9.19 -22.68
C VAL A 50 14.28 -8.29 -22.41
N SER A 51 14.06 -7.18 -21.70
CA SER A 51 15.12 -6.32 -21.19
C SER A 51 14.72 -5.79 -19.82
N ILE A 52 15.61 -5.95 -18.85
CA ILE A 52 15.52 -5.44 -17.49
C ILE A 52 16.76 -4.60 -17.25
N LEU A 53 16.58 -3.35 -16.85
CA LEU A 53 17.65 -2.41 -16.54
C LEU A 53 17.34 -1.74 -15.21
N THR A 54 18.06 -2.14 -14.15
CA THR A 54 17.99 -1.55 -12.81
C THR A 54 19.31 -0.90 -12.40
N GLN A 55 20.15 -0.52 -13.36
CA GLN A 55 21.34 0.27 -13.08
C GLN A 55 20.98 1.72 -12.73
N GLY A 56 21.59 2.25 -11.68
CA GLY A 56 21.39 3.63 -11.25
C GLY A 56 20.21 3.80 -10.28
N ALA A 57 19.69 5.02 -10.20
CA ALA A 57 18.60 5.35 -9.28
C ALA A 57 17.28 4.68 -9.74
N PRO A 58 16.39 4.27 -8.80
CA PRO A 58 15.12 3.63 -9.16
C PRO A 58 14.29 4.36 -10.21
N ALA A 59 14.33 5.69 -10.23
CA ALA A 59 13.62 6.52 -11.22
C ALA A 59 14.07 6.28 -12.68
N THR A 60 15.25 5.69 -12.92
CA THR A 60 15.76 5.39 -14.27
C THR A 60 15.59 3.93 -14.66
N TRP A 61 14.99 3.11 -13.82
CA TRP A 61 14.81 1.68 -14.08
C TRP A 61 13.81 1.46 -15.21
N GLN A 62 14.03 0.39 -15.99
CA GLN A 62 13.24 0.04 -17.15
C GLN A 62 13.06 -1.46 -17.28
N PHE A 63 11.87 -1.87 -17.72
CA PHE A 63 11.56 -3.21 -18.14
C PHE A 63 10.79 -3.18 -19.47
N SER A 64 11.10 -4.13 -20.34
CA SER A 64 10.33 -4.36 -21.55
C SER A 64 10.28 -5.84 -21.90
N PHE A 65 9.14 -6.28 -22.39
CA PHE A 65 8.90 -7.62 -22.88
C PHE A 65 8.07 -7.55 -24.16
N ALA A 66 8.37 -8.39 -25.14
CA ALA A 66 7.64 -8.41 -26.40
C ALA A 66 7.59 -9.80 -27.03
N THR A 67 6.44 -10.11 -27.62
CA THR A 67 6.19 -11.29 -28.44
C THR A 67 5.57 -10.90 -29.77
N SER A 68 5.67 -11.77 -30.77
CA SER A 68 5.07 -11.56 -32.10
C SER A 68 4.75 -12.90 -32.75
N GLY A 69 3.62 -12.97 -33.46
CA GLY A 69 3.19 -14.14 -34.24
C GLY A 69 2.81 -15.38 -33.40
N GLN A 70 2.42 -15.21 -32.15
CA GLN A 70 2.14 -16.31 -31.21
C GLN A 70 0.75 -16.92 -31.40
N GLN A 71 0.65 -18.08 -32.05
CA GLN A 71 -0.64 -18.73 -32.29
C GLN A 71 -1.40 -19.12 -31.01
N ALA A 72 -0.68 -19.41 -29.92
CA ALA A 72 -1.26 -19.73 -28.63
C ALA A 72 -1.85 -18.49 -27.92
N LEU A 73 -1.47 -17.28 -28.34
CA LEU A 73 -1.97 -16.04 -27.76
C LEU A 73 -3.28 -15.65 -28.46
N ILE A 74 -4.37 -16.23 -27.98
CA ILE A 74 -5.74 -15.89 -28.33
C ILE A 74 -6.34 -15.17 -27.12
N ILE A 75 -7.00 -14.04 -27.35
CA ILE A 75 -7.60 -13.28 -26.26
C ILE A 75 -8.97 -13.90 -25.94
N GLY A 76 -9.03 -14.75 -24.92
CA GLY A 76 -10.26 -15.40 -24.44
C GLY A 76 -11.02 -14.55 -23.42
N HIS A 77 -10.31 -13.70 -22.68
CA HIS A 77 -10.85 -12.81 -21.66
C HIS A 77 -10.70 -11.33 -22.02
N ASP A 78 -11.62 -10.50 -21.55
CA ASP A 78 -11.61 -9.06 -21.80
C ASP A 78 -10.91 -8.34 -20.63
N PRO A 79 -9.69 -7.80 -20.81
CA PRO A 79 -8.94 -7.17 -19.73
C PRO A 79 -9.58 -5.87 -19.21
N THR A 80 -10.62 -5.34 -19.88
CA THR A 80 -11.39 -4.20 -19.37
C THR A 80 -12.35 -4.58 -18.23
N VAL A 81 -12.60 -5.89 -18.03
CA VAL A 81 -13.50 -6.41 -16.98
C VAL A 81 -12.89 -7.57 -16.19
N ASN A 82 -11.94 -8.29 -16.77
CA ASN A 82 -11.21 -9.36 -16.11
C ASN A 82 -9.93 -8.81 -15.47
N THR A 83 -9.56 -9.37 -14.31
CA THR A 83 -8.32 -9.02 -13.62
C THR A 83 -7.12 -9.37 -14.51
N THR A 84 -6.19 -8.43 -14.63
CA THR A 84 -4.92 -8.66 -15.31
C THR A 84 -3.77 -8.53 -14.33
N ALA A 85 -2.76 -9.39 -14.44
CA ALA A 85 -1.60 -9.33 -13.57
C ALA A 85 -0.31 -9.67 -14.33
N LEU A 86 0.82 -9.18 -13.82
CA LEU A 86 2.17 -9.47 -14.30
C LEU A 86 3.04 -9.91 -13.13
N LEU A 87 3.78 -11.00 -13.32
CA LEU A 87 4.87 -11.41 -12.47
C LEU A 87 6.11 -11.63 -13.33
N VAL A 88 7.24 -11.13 -12.86
CA VAL A 88 8.54 -11.40 -13.49
C VAL A 88 9.45 -12.01 -12.44
N ARG A 89 9.96 -13.21 -12.71
CA ARG A 89 10.71 -14.03 -11.76
C ARG A 89 12.04 -14.45 -12.35
N GLY A 90 13.12 -14.28 -11.61
CA GLY A 90 14.45 -14.77 -11.92
C GLY A 90 14.83 -15.95 -11.04
N THR A 91 15.57 -16.92 -11.57
CA THR A 91 16.05 -18.08 -10.81
C THR A 91 17.58 -18.13 -10.70
N GLY A 92 18.10 -19.01 -9.84
CA GLY A 92 19.53 -19.20 -9.61
C GLY A 92 20.02 -18.56 -8.31
N ALA A 93 21.34 -18.40 -8.18
CA ALA A 93 21.96 -17.95 -6.93
C ALA A 93 21.61 -16.51 -6.52
N ASN A 94 21.18 -15.68 -7.49
CA ASN A 94 20.73 -14.30 -7.26
C ASN A 94 19.25 -14.14 -7.65
N ALA A 95 18.45 -15.20 -7.46
CA ALA A 95 17.02 -15.19 -7.75
C ALA A 95 16.34 -13.98 -7.11
N GLY A 96 15.34 -13.46 -7.80
CA GLY A 96 14.54 -12.33 -7.36
C GLY A 96 13.30 -12.22 -8.22
N ARG A 97 12.39 -11.32 -7.86
CA ARG A 97 11.12 -11.16 -8.57
C ARG A 97 10.53 -9.78 -8.35
N THR A 98 9.57 -9.43 -9.17
CA THR A 98 8.61 -8.37 -8.85
C THR A 98 7.62 -8.85 -7.78
N SER A 99 6.88 -7.92 -7.19
CA SER A 99 5.56 -8.25 -6.62
C SER A 99 4.61 -8.76 -7.71
N LEU A 100 3.45 -9.31 -7.34
CA LEU A 100 2.37 -9.53 -8.30
C LEU A 100 1.78 -8.18 -8.69
N ILE A 101 2.09 -7.72 -9.91
CA ILE A 101 1.66 -6.42 -10.40
C ILE A 101 0.26 -6.57 -10.99
N ARG A 102 -0.76 -6.18 -10.23
CA ARG A 102 -2.15 -6.19 -10.72
C ARG A 102 -2.39 -4.92 -11.53
N LEU A 103 -2.77 -5.08 -12.80
CA LEU A 103 -3.04 -3.96 -13.69
C LEU A 103 -4.52 -3.60 -13.62
N THR A 104 -4.80 -2.33 -13.39
CA THR A 104 -6.17 -1.82 -13.22
C THR A 104 -6.95 -1.94 -14.53
N SER A 105 -8.08 -2.66 -14.49
CA SER A 105 -8.97 -2.87 -15.65
C SER A 105 -9.40 -1.57 -16.33
N SER A 106 -9.51 -0.48 -15.57
CA SER A 106 -9.92 0.84 -16.03
C SER A 106 -8.91 1.54 -16.96
N ASN A 107 -7.64 1.12 -16.93
CA ASN A 107 -6.58 1.65 -17.79
C ASN A 107 -6.47 0.88 -19.11
N TRP A 108 -7.25 -0.19 -19.28
CA TRP A 108 -7.40 -0.91 -20.53
C TRP A 108 -8.46 -0.28 -21.43
N ALA A 109 -8.16 -0.22 -22.72
CA ALA A 109 -9.11 0.16 -23.76
C ALA A 109 -9.00 -0.81 -24.94
N ALA A 110 -10.12 -1.14 -25.57
CA ALA A 110 -10.10 -1.87 -26.84
C ALA A 110 -9.33 -1.05 -27.90
N ASP A 111 -8.52 -1.73 -28.69
CA ASP A 111 -7.77 -1.16 -29.81
C ASP A 111 -8.39 -1.62 -31.14
N PRO A 112 -9.20 -0.77 -31.79
CA PRO A 112 -9.88 -1.13 -33.02
C PRO A 112 -8.93 -1.38 -34.19
N GLY A 113 -7.69 -0.87 -34.11
CA GLY A 113 -6.70 -1.04 -35.18
C GLY A 113 -6.13 -2.45 -35.22
N THR A 114 -6.02 -3.09 -34.07
CA THR A 114 -5.48 -4.46 -33.91
C THR A 114 -6.55 -5.49 -33.60
N GLY A 115 -7.75 -5.06 -33.19
CA GLY A 115 -8.79 -5.92 -32.63
C GLY A 115 -8.43 -6.45 -31.23
N GLY A 116 -7.45 -5.82 -30.58
CA GLY A 116 -6.93 -6.18 -29.25
C GLY A 116 -7.26 -5.14 -28.19
N TYR A 117 -6.36 -4.96 -27.23
CA TYR A 117 -6.48 -4.04 -26.11
C TYR A 117 -5.16 -3.33 -25.83
N GLN A 118 -5.25 -2.13 -25.28
CA GLN A 118 -4.12 -1.29 -24.87
C GLN A 118 -4.32 -0.87 -23.43
N TYR A 119 -3.35 -1.18 -22.58
CA TYR A 119 -3.22 -0.63 -21.24
C TYR A 119 -2.34 0.62 -21.31
N THR A 120 -2.74 1.71 -20.63
CA THR A 120 -1.93 2.93 -20.53
C THR A 120 -1.96 3.49 -19.12
N ASP A 121 -0.78 3.61 -18.52
CA ASP A 121 -0.55 4.21 -17.21
C ASP A 121 0.79 4.97 -17.25
N LEU A 122 0.77 6.22 -17.70
CA LEU A 122 2.03 6.97 -17.90
C LEU A 122 2.82 7.23 -16.61
N ALA A 123 2.17 7.11 -15.45
CA ALA A 123 2.83 7.24 -14.15
C ALA A 123 3.50 5.94 -13.70
N GLY A 124 3.08 4.79 -14.26
CA GLY A 124 3.50 3.47 -13.82
C GLY A 124 3.08 3.23 -12.36
N SER A 125 1.87 3.64 -11.98
CA SER A 125 1.35 3.44 -10.62
C SER A 125 1.29 1.94 -10.28
N GLN A 126 0.95 1.10 -11.27
CA GLN A 126 0.89 -0.35 -11.10
C GLN A 126 2.25 -1.01 -11.38
N GLY A 127 3.09 -1.08 -10.34
CA GLY A 127 4.38 -1.78 -10.39
C GLY A 127 5.36 -1.24 -11.45
N GLY A 128 5.22 0.04 -11.82
CA GLY A 128 5.99 0.68 -12.89
C GLY A 128 5.49 0.39 -14.30
N VAL A 129 4.48 -0.46 -14.51
CA VAL A 129 3.99 -0.80 -15.86
C VAL A 129 3.33 0.41 -16.50
N THR A 130 3.91 0.91 -17.59
CA THR A 130 3.43 2.11 -18.27
C THR A 130 2.55 1.84 -19.47
N SER A 131 2.76 0.71 -20.14
CA SER A 131 1.91 0.29 -21.25
C SER A 131 1.91 -1.21 -21.46
N VAL A 132 0.78 -1.73 -21.92
CA VAL A 132 0.66 -3.09 -22.46
C VAL A 132 -0.12 -3.03 -23.75
N ALA A 133 0.44 -3.58 -24.82
CA ALA A 133 -0.29 -3.83 -26.07
C ALA A 133 -0.57 -5.32 -26.17
N LEU A 134 -1.85 -5.67 -26.18
CA LEU A 134 -2.32 -7.04 -26.29
C LEU A 134 -3.13 -7.18 -27.56
N ALA A 135 -2.73 -8.05 -28.47
CA ALA A 135 -3.52 -8.42 -29.64
C ALA A 135 -3.37 -9.92 -29.87
N SER A 136 -4.31 -10.54 -30.58
CA SER A 136 -4.14 -11.95 -30.96
C SER A 136 -2.80 -12.13 -31.69
N GLY A 137 -1.93 -12.99 -31.15
CA GLY A 137 -0.58 -13.19 -31.67
C GLY A 137 0.53 -12.31 -31.10
N SER A 138 0.24 -11.29 -30.28
CA SER A 138 1.29 -10.40 -29.76
C SER A 138 0.95 -9.81 -28.40
N LEU A 139 1.96 -9.80 -27.53
CA LEU A 139 1.94 -9.11 -26.24
C LEU A 139 3.22 -8.29 -26.12
N SER A 140 3.08 -7.01 -25.83
CA SER A 140 4.22 -6.17 -25.45
C SER A 140 3.92 -5.42 -24.17
N ILE A 141 4.86 -5.46 -23.22
CA ILE A 141 4.75 -4.82 -21.92
C ILE A 141 5.95 -3.88 -21.77
N SER A 142 5.69 -2.64 -21.32
CA SER A 142 6.73 -1.68 -20.94
C SER A 142 6.49 -1.22 -19.51
N ALA A 143 7.55 -1.14 -18.73
CA ALA A 143 7.53 -0.59 -17.39
C ALA A 143 8.76 0.28 -17.14
N SER A 144 8.63 1.29 -16.28
CA SER A 144 9.71 2.20 -15.96
C SER A 144 9.48 2.94 -14.64
N GLY A 145 10.57 3.42 -14.05
CA GLY A 145 10.53 4.29 -12.88
C GLY A 145 10.61 3.53 -11.56
N ALA A 146 10.51 4.29 -10.47
CA ALA A 146 10.83 3.83 -9.12
C ALA A 146 9.83 2.79 -8.55
N ASN A 147 8.66 2.63 -9.18
CA ASN A 147 7.65 1.66 -8.76
C ASN A 147 7.95 0.24 -9.25
N TRP A 148 8.93 0.06 -10.13
CA TRP A 148 9.41 -1.27 -10.51
C TRP A 148 10.09 -1.94 -9.31
N SER A 149 9.55 -3.07 -8.85
CA SER A 149 9.87 -3.64 -7.54
C SER A 149 11.01 -4.68 -7.53
N TRP A 150 11.65 -4.95 -8.68
CA TRP A 150 12.73 -5.93 -8.76
C TRP A 150 14.08 -5.33 -9.15
N ASP A 151 15.01 -5.27 -8.19
CA ASP A 151 16.43 -4.98 -8.46
C ASP A 151 17.21 -6.26 -8.81
N VAL A 152 17.85 -6.27 -9.98
CA VAL A 152 18.67 -7.40 -10.43
C VAL A 152 20.03 -7.35 -9.72
N THR A 153 20.16 -8.04 -8.60
CA THR A 153 21.38 -8.01 -7.76
C THR A 153 22.55 -8.84 -8.32
N GLY A 154 22.31 -9.66 -9.36
CA GLY A 154 23.34 -10.46 -10.00
C GLY A 154 22.81 -11.31 -11.16
N PRO A 155 23.68 -12.17 -11.75
CA PRO A 155 23.28 -13.02 -12.86
C PRO A 155 22.12 -13.97 -12.50
N GLN A 156 21.18 -14.12 -13.44
CA GLN A 156 20.04 -15.02 -13.37
C GLN A 156 20.31 -16.29 -14.20
N ALA A 157 19.91 -17.45 -13.69
CA ALA A 157 19.94 -18.69 -14.48
C ALA A 157 18.85 -18.70 -15.56
N GLN A 158 17.70 -18.10 -15.23
CA GLN A 158 16.51 -18.00 -16.05
C GLN A 158 15.73 -16.75 -15.63
N VAL A 159 15.00 -16.14 -16.56
CA VAL A 159 13.97 -15.14 -16.27
C VAL A 159 12.65 -15.57 -16.91
N ALA A 160 11.62 -15.75 -16.08
CA ALA A 160 10.26 -16.06 -16.46
C ALA A 160 9.39 -14.79 -16.43
N ILE A 161 8.47 -14.70 -17.39
CA ILE A 161 7.43 -13.67 -17.48
C ILE A 161 6.10 -14.41 -17.47
N GLU A 162 5.24 -14.06 -16.52
CA GLU A 162 3.90 -14.63 -16.38
C GLU A 162 2.90 -13.47 -16.45
N PHE A 163 1.94 -13.59 -17.35
CA PHE A 163 0.93 -12.57 -17.59
C PHE A 163 -0.46 -13.20 -17.59
N TRP A 164 -1.34 -12.74 -16.71
CA TRP A 164 -2.68 -13.28 -16.54
C TRP A 164 -3.75 -12.34 -17.06
N ILE A 165 -4.83 -12.94 -17.57
CA ILE A 165 -6.09 -12.27 -17.88
C ILE A 165 -7.23 -13.18 -17.41
N GLY A 166 -7.89 -12.81 -16.31
CA GLY A 166 -8.87 -13.69 -15.65
C GLY A 166 -8.20 -15.00 -15.23
N GLU A 167 -8.68 -16.13 -15.77
CA GLU A 167 -8.17 -17.47 -15.49
C GLU A 167 -7.21 -18.01 -16.58
N GLU A 168 -6.81 -17.15 -17.53
CA GLU A 168 -5.83 -17.48 -18.57
C GLU A 168 -4.45 -16.95 -18.22
N GLU A 169 -3.43 -17.79 -18.37
CA GLU A 169 -2.03 -17.45 -18.15
C GLU A 169 -1.24 -17.54 -19.46
N PHE A 170 -0.43 -16.52 -19.74
CA PHE A 170 0.56 -16.51 -20.80
C PHE A 170 1.95 -16.40 -20.21
N CYS A 171 2.80 -17.41 -20.47
CA CYS A 171 4.13 -17.47 -19.89
C CYS A 171 5.23 -17.57 -20.93
N ALA A 172 6.37 -16.92 -20.65
CA ALA A 172 7.58 -17.01 -21.46
C ALA A 172 8.81 -17.16 -20.58
N GLU A 173 9.82 -17.85 -21.09
CA GLU A 173 11.08 -18.10 -20.39
C GLU A 173 12.28 -17.63 -21.21
N PHE A 174 13.25 -16.97 -20.57
CA PHE A 174 14.57 -16.70 -21.13
C PHE A 174 15.66 -17.37 -20.30
N SER A 175 16.30 -18.37 -20.88
CA SER A 175 17.49 -19.03 -20.34
C SER A 175 18.54 -19.22 -21.43
N ALA A 176 19.78 -19.54 -21.04
CA ALA A 176 20.85 -19.81 -22.00
C ALA A 176 20.56 -21.03 -22.91
N GLY A 177 19.58 -21.87 -22.54
CA GLY A 177 19.18 -23.05 -23.30
C GLY A 177 18.13 -22.78 -24.39
N ASN A 178 17.34 -21.71 -24.27
CA ASN A 178 16.19 -21.46 -25.14
C ASN A 178 16.18 -20.07 -25.82
N ALA A 179 17.09 -19.17 -25.43
CA ALA A 179 17.14 -17.79 -25.91
C ALA A 179 18.58 -17.30 -26.15
N SER A 180 18.71 -16.21 -26.90
CA SER A 180 19.99 -15.49 -27.08
C SER A 180 20.14 -14.41 -26.00
N ILE A 181 20.92 -14.70 -24.96
CA ILE A 181 21.16 -13.79 -23.84
C ILE A 181 22.30 -12.82 -24.17
N SER A 182 21.99 -11.53 -24.25
CA SER A 182 22.94 -10.46 -24.61
C SER A 182 23.47 -9.69 -23.40
N ALA A 183 22.76 -9.68 -22.27
CA ALA A 183 23.21 -9.13 -21.00
C ALA A 183 22.68 -9.97 -19.83
N ASN A 184 23.52 -10.24 -18.82
CA ASN A 184 23.13 -10.96 -17.61
C ASN A 184 24.12 -10.64 -16.48
N GLY A 185 23.74 -9.76 -15.55
CA GLY A 185 24.61 -9.30 -14.47
C GLY A 185 23.92 -8.30 -13.55
N VAL A 186 24.71 -7.66 -12.68
CA VAL A 186 24.18 -6.66 -11.73
C VAL A 186 23.50 -5.51 -12.48
N GLY A 187 22.24 -5.26 -12.14
CA GLY A 187 21.39 -4.24 -12.69
C GLY A 187 20.89 -4.52 -14.11
N THR A 188 21.14 -5.70 -14.70
CA THR A 188 20.73 -5.94 -16.09
C THR A 188 20.49 -7.41 -16.45
N PHE A 189 19.43 -7.62 -17.22
CA PHE A 189 19.17 -8.86 -17.94
C PHE A 189 18.55 -8.55 -19.30
N ALA A 190 19.08 -9.12 -20.39
CA ALA A 190 18.50 -8.95 -21.72
C ALA A 190 18.63 -10.23 -22.54
N GLY A 191 17.53 -10.62 -23.18
CA GLY A 191 17.43 -11.83 -23.99
C GLY A 191 16.55 -11.61 -25.21
N THR A 192 16.80 -12.37 -26.27
CA THR A 192 16.03 -12.32 -27.52
C THR A 192 15.79 -13.71 -28.09
N ASN A 193 14.76 -13.85 -28.93
CA ASN A 193 14.43 -15.08 -29.65
C ASN A 193 14.27 -16.31 -28.75
N ALA A 194 13.53 -16.16 -27.64
CA ALA A 194 13.21 -17.27 -26.77
C ALA A 194 12.16 -18.19 -27.42
N SER A 195 12.43 -19.50 -27.49
CA SER A 195 11.38 -20.47 -27.81
C SER A 195 10.42 -20.64 -26.62
N ALA A 196 9.16 -20.96 -26.91
CA ALA A 196 8.16 -21.23 -25.87
C ALA A 196 8.64 -22.33 -24.90
N PRO A 197 8.44 -22.17 -23.58
CA PRO A 197 8.73 -23.24 -22.63
C PRO A 197 7.76 -24.43 -22.82
N LEU A 198 8.07 -25.57 -22.19
CA LEU A 198 7.22 -26.77 -22.30
C LEU A 198 5.91 -26.65 -21.52
N ALA A 199 5.92 -25.85 -20.44
CA ALA A 199 4.79 -25.52 -19.58
C ALA A 199 5.08 -24.16 -18.91
N CYS A 200 4.06 -23.56 -18.31
CA CYS A 200 4.26 -22.42 -17.42
C CYS A 200 4.83 -22.88 -16.07
N GLU A 201 5.43 -21.95 -15.32
CA GLU A 201 5.89 -22.26 -13.97
C GLU A 201 4.68 -22.49 -13.07
N GLU A 202 4.75 -23.51 -12.21
CA GLU A 202 3.69 -23.76 -11.24
C GLU A 202 3.76 -22.70 -10.12
N PRO A 203 2.60 -22.26 -9.58
CA PRO A 203 2.57 -21.33 -8.46
C PRO A 203 3.36 -21.90 -7.28
N VAL A 204 4.06 -21.03 -6.57
CA VAL A 204 4.98 -21.45 -5.50
C VAL A 204 4.31 -21.20 -4.16
N CYS A 205 3.67 -22.23 -3.62
CA CYS A 205 3.00 -22.10 -2.34
C CYS A 205 3.94 -21.64 -1.21
N GLY A 206 3.39 -20.87 -0.25
CA GLY A 206 4.09 -20.40 0.94
C GLY A 206 5.08 -19.27 0.67
N ASN A 207 4.93 -18.56 -0.45
CA ASN A 207 5.80 -17.46 -0.84
C ASN A 207 5.22 -16.07 -0.49
N GLY A 208 3.98 -16.04 0.01
CA GLY A 208 3.25 -14.85 0.45
C GLY A 208 2.63 -14.07 -0.70
N ILE A 209 2.55 -14.65 -1.90
CA ILE A 209 1.88 -14.08 -3.05
C ILE A 209 0.80 -15.06 -3.46
N HIS A 210 -0.45 -14.63 -3.36
CA HIS A 210 -1.57 -15.38 -3.89
C HIS A 210 -1.54 -15.36 -5.43
N GLU A 211 -0.87 -16.36 -6.00
CA GLU A 211 -0.72 -16.60 -7.43
C GLU A 211 -2.01 -17.25 -7.98
N PHE A 212 -2.23 -17.14 -9.29
CA PHE A 212 -3.41 -17.78 -9.88
C PHE A 212 -3.30 -19.30 -9.79
N GLY A 213 -4.37 -19.95 -9.32
CA GLY A 213 -4.41 -21.41 -9.08
C GLY A 213 -4.25 -21.81 -7.62
N GLU A 214 -3.75 -20.91 -6.76
CA GLU A 214 -3.77 -21.09 -5.31
C GLU A 214 -5.14 -20.71 -4.75
N GLU A 215 -5.61 -21.40 -3.70
CA GLU A 215 -6.80 -20.96 -2.95
C GLU A 215 -6.43 -19.98 -1.82
N CYS A 216 -5.18 -20.03 -1.38
CA CYS A 216 -4.54 -19.14 -0.41
C CYS A 216 -3.00 -19.22 -0.59
N ASP A 217 -2.26 -18.18 -0.20
CA ASP A 217 -0.82 -18.25 0.10
C ASP A 217 -0.55 -17.23 1.20
N ASP A 218 -0.18 -17.73 2.37
CA ASP A 218 0.01 -16.93 3.57
C ASP A 218 1.48 -16.76 3.98
N GLY A 219 2.39 -17.15 3.08
CA GLY A 219 3.83 -16.93 3.21
C GLY A 219 4.56 -17.94 4.08
N ASN A 220 3.94 -19.06 4.46
CA ASN A 220 4.61 -20.12 5.19
C ASN A 220 4.16 -21.53 4.73
N PHE A 221 4.60 -22.57 5.44
CA PHE A 221 4.23 -23.97 5.20
C PHE A 221 3.53 -24.61 6.41
N ASP A 222 2.94 -23.80 7.29
CA ASP A 222 2.22 -24.25 8.48
C ASP A 222 0.77 -24.59 8.12
N ASN A 223 0.53 -25.87 7.87
CA ASN A 223 -0.81 -26.41 7.59
C ASN A 223 -1.90 -26.10 8.66
N GLY A 224 -1.54 -25.51 9.81
CA GLY A 224 -2.42 -25.24 10.93
C GLY A 224 -3.04 -23.85 11.01
N ASP A 225 -2.62 -22.87 10.22
CA ASP A 225 -3.04 -21.46 10.34
C ASP A 225 -4.15 -21.02 9.35
N GLY A 226 -4.60 -21.95 8.51
CA GLY A 226 -5.71 -21.73 7.58
C GLY A 226 -5.32 -21.80 6.11
N CYS A 227 -4.01 -21.78 5.80
CA CYS A 227 -3.50 -22.15 4.49
C CYS A 227 -2.58 -23.36 4.59
N THR A 228 -2.77 -24.34 3.72
CA THR A 228 -1.87 -25.51 3.67
C THR A 228 -0.59 -25.22 2.89
N ASP A 229 0.44 -26.03 3.08
CA ASP A 229 1.68 -26.08 2.28
C ASP A 229 1.46 -26.47 0.79
N VAL A 230 0.22 -26.79 0.42
CA VAL A 230 -0.25 -27.01 -0.95
C VAL A 230 -1.29 -25.97 -1.40
N CYS A 231 -1.40 -24.85 -0.68
CA CYS A 231 -2.19 -23.67 -1.04
C CYS A 231 -3.69 -23.93 -1.21
N LEU A 232 -4.20 -24.88 -0.42
CA LEU A 232 -5.61 -25.12 -0.18
C LEU A 232 -6.04 -24.46 1.13
N VAL A 233 -7.27 -23.94 1.14
CA VAL A 233 -7.85 -23.40 2.37
C VAL A 233 -8.16 -24.57 3.32
N ALA A 234 -7.60 -24.51 4.53
CA ALA A 234 -7.86 -25.48 5.58
C ALA A 234 -8.69 -24.88 6.72
N ALA A 235 -9.30 -25.76 7.52
CA ALA A 235 -9.78 -25.36 8.82
C ALA A 235 -8.56 -25.00 9.68
N CYS A 236 -8.45 -23.74 10.08
CA CYS A 236 -7.40 -23.31 10.98
C CYS A 236 -7.48 -24.10 12.30
N THR A 237 -6.37 -24.74 12.68
CA THR A 237 -6.25 -25.55 13.91
C THR A 237 -5.37 -24.88 14.97
N ALA A 238 -4.80 -23.72 14.65
CA ALA A 238 -4.08 -22.88 15.59
C ALA A 238 -5.01 -22.31 16.68
N THR A 239 -4.42 -21.56 17.62
CA THR A 239 -5.19 -20.88 18.66
C THR A 239 -5.99 -19.73 18.05
N GLU A 240 -7.29 -19.68 18.33
CA GLU A 240 -8.18 -18.59 17.92
C GLU A 240 -8.01 -17.36 18.81
N TYR A 241 -7.97 -16.18 18.19
CA TYR A 241 -7.97 -14.87 18.85
C TYR A 241 -8.98 -13.94 18.16
N ALA A 242 -9.57 -13.01 18.92
CA ALA A 242 -10.57 -12.08 18.40
C ALA A 242 -9.97 -10.89 17.64
N SER A 243 -8.68 -10.58 17.87
CA SER A 243 -7.97 -9.50 17.19
C SER A 243 -6.49 -9.82 16.98
N THR A 244 -5.85 -9.12 16.03
CA THR A 244 -4.39 -9.16 15.85
C THR A 244 -3.66 -8.76 17.13
N TRP A 245 -4.16 -7.74 17.84
CA TRP A 245 -3.58 -7.31 19.11
C TRP A 245 -3.66 -8.41 20.19
N GLU A 246 -4.79 -9.11 20.31
CA GLU A 246 -4.92 -10.20 21.28
C GLU A 246 -3.91 -11.33 21.00
N ALA A 247 -3.71 -11.66 19.73
CA ALA A 247 -2.68 -12.63 19.31
C ALA A 247 -1.27 -12.12 19.64
N ILE A 248 -0.92 -10.86 19.32
CA ILE A 248 0.37 -10.23 19.66
C ILE A 248 0.59 -10.22 21.18
N GLN A 249 -0.42 -9.79 21.95
CA GLN A 249 -0.35 -9.74 23.40
C GLN A 249 -0.15 -11.14 23.97
N SER A 250 -0.82 -12.17 23.44
CA SER A 250 -0.67 -13.54 23.92
C SER A 250 0.66 -14.19 23.54
N LYS A 251 1.11 -14.01 22.30
CA LYS A 251 2.24 -14.75 21.69
C LYS A 251 3.58 -14.04 21.86
N ILE A 252 3.58 -12.71 21.92
CA ILE A 252 4.79 -11.88 21.93
C ILE A 252 5.01 -11.21 23.29
N ILE A 253 4.01 -10.49 23.80
CA ILE A 253 4.16 -9.75 25.08
C ILE A 253 3.94 -10.68 26.29
N GLY A 254 3.08 -11.69 26.14
CA GLY A 254 2.82 -12.75 27.10
C GLY A 254 1.41 -12.72 27.73
N GLN A 255 0.68 -13.83 27.59
CA GLN A 255 -0.47 -14.21 28.44
C GLN A 255 -0.48 -15.71 28.84
N THR A 256 0.52 -16.50 28.44
CA THR A 256 0.56 -17.95 28.69
C THR A 256 1.70 -18.33 29.64
N PRO A 257 1.70 -19.54 30.24
CA PRO A 257 2.81 -20.04 31.07
C PRO A 257 4.16 -20.15 30.33
N LEU A 258 4.18 -19.90 29.02
CA LEU A 258 5.34 -19.86 28.15
C LEU A 258 5.51 -18.44 27.62
N ASP A 259 5.70 -17.44 28.49
CA ASP A 259 6.19 -16.10 28.08
C ASP A 259 7.46 -16.29 27.23
N ALA A 260 7.28 -16.41 25.92
CA ALA A 260 8.29 -16.96 24.99
C ALA A 260 9.52 -16.04 24.93
N TYR A 261 9.31 -14.76 25.20
CA TYR A 261 10.29 -13.69 25.15
C TYR A 261 10.61 -13.10 26.53
N GLN A 262 9.94 -13.58 27.59
CA GLN A 262 10.15 -13.14 28.97
C GLN A 262 9.90 -11.64 29.17
N CYS A 263 8.96 -11.07 28.42
CA CYS A 263 8.65 -9.64 28.50
C CYS A 263 8.13 -9.26 29.88
N LEU A 264 7.22 -10.05 30.46
CA LEU A 264 6.60 -9.77 31.76
C LEU A 264 7.57 -9.97 32.93
N PHE A 265 8.68 -10.70 32.74
CA PHE A 265 9.68 -10.86 33.79
C PHE A 265 10.23 -9.50 34.28
N CYS A 266 10.41 -8.55 33.37
CA CYS A 266 10.84 -7.18 33.68
C CYS A 266 9.70 -6.16 33.61
N HIS A 267 8.65 -6.45 32.83
CA HIS A 267 7.59 -5.50 32.50
C HIS A 267 6.22 -5.84 33.12
N ASP A 268 6.19 -6.43 34.31
CA ASP A 268 4.95 -6.68 35.07
C ASP A 268 4.75 -5.63 36.19
N VAL A 269 3.62 -5.74 36.92
CA VAL A 269 3.17 -4.86 38.01
C VAL A 269 4.09 -4.87 39.24
N VAL A 270 5.11 -5.73 39.29
CA VAL A 270 6.02 -5.88 40.44
C VAL A 270 7.23 -4.93 40.29
N PRO A 271 7.56 -4.12 41.31
CA PRO A 271 8.37 -2.92 41.18
C PRO A 271 9.87 -3.19 41.30
N ILE A 272 10.40 -4.13 40.53
CA ILE A 272 11.86 -4.24 40.35
C ILE A 272 12.18 -3.45 39.07
N LEU A 273 12.34 -2.13 39.23
CA LEU A 273 12.86 -1.18 38.22
C LEU A 273 11.90 -0.72 37.10
N ASN A 274 10.62 -1.10 37.11
CA ASN A 274 9.79 -0.93 35.92
C ASN A 274 9.14 0.47 35.77
N THR A 275 9.41 1.15 34.65
CA THR A 275 8.71 2.37 34.20
C THR A 275 7.62 2.09 33.15
N LEU A 276 7.47 0.83 32.71
CA LEU A 276 6.56 0.41 31.64
C LEU A 276 5.85 -0.91 31.98
N ASP A 277 4.59 -0.83 32.39
CA ASP A 277 3.76 -2.00 32.71
C ASP A 277 3.11 -2.59 31.45
N LEU A 278 3.53 -3.80 31.07
CA LEU A 278 3.04 -4.57 29.93
C LEU A 278 2.13 -5.72 30.36
N SER A 279 1.63 -5.71 31.59
CA SER A 279 0.62 -6.68 32.03
C SER A 279 -0.62 -6.63 31.13
N PRO A 280 -1.35 -7.74 30.96
CA PRO A 280 -2.41 -7.83 29.96
C PRO A 280 -3.49 -6.74 30.03
N ALA A 281 -3.79 -6.26 31.23
CA ALA A 281 -4.79 -5.20 31.45
C ALA A 281 -4.29 -3.80 31.06
N ASN A 282 -2.98 -3.58 31.01
CA ASN A 282 -2.39 -2.25 30.90
C ASN A 282 -1.51 -2.07 29.65
N ALA A 283 -1.06 -3.16 29.01
CA ALA A 283 -0.08 -3.13 27.93
C ALA A 283 -0.47 -2.20 26.77
N TYR A 284 -1.70 -2.31 26.27
CA TYR A 284 -2.15 -1.51 25.13
C TYR A 284 -2.10 -0.01 25.46
N ALA A 285 -2.74 0.38 26.57
CA ALA A 285 -2.82 1.76 27.03
C ALA A 285 -1.45 2.36 27.40
N ASN A 286 -0.47 1.52 27.74
CA ASN A 286 0.89 1.95 28.06
C ASN A 286 1.85 1.95 26.86
N LEU A 287 1.45 1.40 25.71
CA LEU A 287 2.29 1.32 24.51
C LEU A 287 1.84 2.30 23.43
N VAL A 288 0.55 2.27 23.07
CA VAL A 288 0.07 2.91 21.85
C VAL A 288 -0.17 4.41 22.08
N GLY A 289 0.54 5.26 21.31
CA GLY A 289 0.49 6.72 21.43
C GLY A 289 1.10 7.27 22.73
N VAL A 290 1.99 6.51 23.36
CA VAL A 290 2.65 6.89 24.62
C VAL A 290 4.10 7.27 24.36
N PRO A 291 4.53 8.51 24.65
CA PRO A 291 5.93 8.93 24.48
C PRO A 291 6.90 8.03 25.24
N ALA A 292 7.99 7.62 24.58
CA ALA A 292 9.03 6.85 25.24
C ALA A 292 9.70 7.68 26.35
N ALA A 293 9.78 7.12 27.56
CA ALA A 293 10.48 7.74 28.69
C ALA A 293 12.01 7.63 28.54
N ASN A 294 12.58 8.18 27.47
CA ASN A 294 13.99 8.13 27.14
C ASN A 294 14.47 9.49 26.59
N PHE A 295 15.58 10.02 27.12
CA PHE A 295 16.09 11.34 26.73
C PHE A 295 16.69 11.39 25.31
N PHE A 296 17.04 10.23 24.73
CA PHE A 296 17.74 10.11 23.45
C PHE A 296 16.82 9.69 22.30
N THR A 297 15.50 9.69 22.52
CA THR A 297 14.49 9.52 21.47
C THR A 297 13.29 10.40 21.78
N ASP A 298 12.68 10.96 20.74
CA ASP A 298 11.40 11.66 20.76
C ASP A 298 10.26 10.79 20.21
N HIS A 299 10.54 9.51 19.94
CA HIS A 299 9.56 8.53 19.46
C HIS A 299 8.56 8.14 20.56
N ASP A 300 7.35 7.79 20.12
CA ASP A 300 6.41 7.05 20.95
C ASP A 300 6.87 5.61 21.14
N LEU A 301 6.38 4.94 22.17
CA LEU A 301 6.58 3.50 22.35
C LEU A 301 6.01 2.76 21.14
N VAL A 302 4.76 3.02 20.79
CA VAL A 302 4.17 2.65 19.50
C VAL A 302 3.51 3.88 18.88
N GLU A 303 4.06 4.34 17.76
CA GLU A 303 3.47 5.36 16.89
C GLU A 303 2.54 4.66 15.87
N PRO A 304 1.21 4.83 15.97
CA PRO A 304 0.28 4.22 15.03
C PRO A 304 0.60 4.59 13.58
N GLY A 305 0.79 3.59 12.73
CA GLY A 305 1.10 3.76 11.30
C GLY A 305 2.58 3.73 10.96
N GLU A 306 3.49 3.95 11.92
CA GLU A 306 4.91 4.15 11.63
C GLU A 306 5.84 3.32 12.52
N PRO A 307 6.27 2.12 12.05
CA PRO A 307 7.19 1.26 12.79
C PRO A 307 8.55 1.92 13.08
N ILE A 308 9.07 2.76 12.17
CA ILE A 308 10.40 3.36 12.38
C ILE A 308 10.38 4.52 13.38
N ALA A 309 9.19 5.05 13.70
CA ALA A 309 8.96 6.02 14.75
C ALA A 309 8.43 5.37 16.04
N SER A 310 8.48 4.03 16.13
CA SER A 310 7.99 3.25 17.27
C SER A 310 9.14 2.64 18.05
N PHE A 311 9.48 3.22 19.20
CA PHE A 311 10.62 2.79 20.02
C PHE A 311 10.51 1.34 20.51
N PHE A 312 9.29 0.85 20.73
CA PHE A 312 9.00 -0.56 21.04
C PHE A 312 9.50 -1.49 19.91
N TYR A 313 9.15 -1.16 18.67
CA TYR A 313 9.58 -1.93 17.49
C TYR A 313 11.09 -1.83 17.27
N GLU A 314 11.67 -0.63 17.34
CA GLU A 314 13.12 -0.41 17.16
C GLU A 314 13.96 -1.28 18.11
N LYS A 315 13.55 -1.39 19.38
CA LYS A 315 14.24 -2.21 20.37
C LYS A 315 14.18 -3.70 20.06
N MET A 316 13.02 -4.20 19.63
CA MET A 316 12.83 -5.60 19.25
C MET A 316 13.55 -5.94 17.93
N ALA A 317 13.49 -5.04 16.96
CA ALA A 317 14.18 -5.18 15.69
C ALA A 317 15.70 -5.23 15.89
N ALA A 318 16.26 -4.37 16.76
CA ALA A 318 17.68 -4.38 17.07
C ALA A 318 18.13 -5.69 17.74
N GLY A 319 17.34 -6.20 18.68
CA GLY A 319 17.59 -7.49 19.33
C GLY A 319 17.53 -8.67 18.34
N THR A 320 16.51 -8.66 17.47
CA THR A 320 16.27 -9.72 16.47
C THR A 320 17.34 -9.73 15.37
N ASN A 321 17.73 -8.55 14.88
CA ASN A 321 18.70 -8.41 13.79
C ASN A 321 20.16 -8.38 14.26
N GLY A 322 20.40 -8.42 15.58
CA GLY A 322 21.74 -8.31 16.16
C GLY A 322 22.42 -6.96 15.90
N THR A 323 21.63 -5.89 15.74
CA THR A 323 22.14 -4.53 15.52
C THR A 323 22.19 -3.74 16.84
N LEU A 324 22.94 -2.64 16.84
CA LEU A 324 23.04 -1.76 17.99
C LEU A 324 22.02 -0.63 17.89
N LEU A 325 21.39 -0.31 19.01
CA LEU A 325 20.62 0.93 19.14
C LEU A 325 21.54 2.15 19.13
N PRO A 326 21.04 3.31 18.68
CA PRO A 326 21.70 4.59 18.87
C PRO A 326 22.20 4.80 20.32
N SER A 327 23.36 5.47 20.44
CA SER A 327 24.00 5.71 21.73
C SER A 327 23.05 6.44 22.69
N GLY A 328 22.86 5.89 23.89
CA GLY A 328 22.00 6.45 24.94
C GLY A 328 20.59 5.84 25.01
N GLN A 329 20.16 5.06 24.02
CA GLN A 329 18.80 4.48 24.01
C GLN A 329 18.64 3.19 24.85
N GLY A 330 19.74 2.71 25.44
CA GLY A 330 19.75 1.58 26.37
C GLY A 330 19.95 0.23 25.68
N ALA A 331 19.49 -0.85 26.33
CA ALA A 331 19.58 -2.21 25.81
C ALA A 331 18.49 -2.50 24.75
N VAL A 332 18.83 -3.41 23.84
CA VAL A 332 17.86 -4.05 22.92
C VAL A 332 16.85 -4.88 23.69
N MET A 333 15.73 -5.22 23.06
CA MET A 333 14.73 -6.13 23.63
C MET A 333 14.49 -7.32 22.71
N PRO A 334 14.09 -8.47 23.24
CA PRO A 334 14.15 -8.86 24.66
C PRO A 334 15.61 -8.97 25.15
N ASN A 335 15.87 -8.61 26.41
CA ASN A 335 17.23 -8.63 26.99
C ASN A 335 17.51 -9.85 27.89
N VAL A 336 16.48 -10.62 28.26
CA VAL A 336 16.59 -11.79 29.16
C VAL A 336 16.12 -13.07 28.47
N GLY A 337 15.10 -12.97 27.60
CA GLY A 337 14.65 -14.05 26.73
C GLY A 337 15.36 -14.08 25.37
N PRO A 338 14.98 -15.05 24.50
CA PRO A 338 15.46 -15.07 23.12
C PRO A 338 14.97 -13.83 22.34
N PRO A 339 15.64 -13.45 21.23
CA PRO A 339 15.09 -12.49 20.29
C PRO A 339 13.75 -12.96 19.70
N LEU A 340 12.95 -12.04 19.18
CA LEU A 340 11.76 -12.38 18.41
C LEU A 340 12.13 -13.22 17.19
N THR A 341 11.20 -14.04 16.71
CA THR A 341 11.32 -14.62 15.37
C THR A 341 11.12 -13.50 14.33
N PRO A 342 11.67 -13.64 13.11
CA PRO A 342 11.39 -12.71 12.01
C PRO A 342 9.88 -12.51 11.78
N ASP A 343 9.09 -13.59 11.86
CA ASP A 343 7.64 -13.54 11.64
C ASP A 343 6.92 -12.73 12.72
N HIS A 344 7.27 -12.93 14.00
CA HIS A 344 6.70 -12.14 15.08
C HIS A 344 7.10 -10.66 15.00
N LEU A 345 8.34 -10.37 14.57
CA LEU A 345 8.76 -8.99 14.34
C LEU A 345 7.97 -8.35 13.19
N GLU A 346 7.77 -9.08 12.09
CA GLU A 346 6.96 -8.62 10.96
C GLU A 346 5.48 -8.46 11.33
N ALA A 347 4.93 -9.34 12.16
CA ALA A 347 3.56 -9.22 12.66
C ALA A 347 3.37 -7.92 13.46
N VAL A 348 4.33 -7.56 14.31
CA VAL A 348 4.33 -6.27 15.04
C VAL A 348 4.45 -5.10 14.06
N SER A 349 5.36 -5.18 13.07
CA SER A 349 5.52 -4.15 12.03
C SER A 349 4.20 -3.91 11.29
N LYS A 350 3.54 -4.97 10.81
CA LYS A 350 2.24 -4.90 10.13
C LYS A 350 1.15 -4.35 11.03
N TRP A 351 1.06 -4.81 12.29
CA TRP A 351 0.09 -4.29 13.24
C TRP A 351 0.27 -2.79 13.48
N ILE A 352 1.51 -2.31 13.64
CA ILE A 352 1.81 -0.89 13.76
C ILE A 352 1.40 -0.14 12.49
N ARG A 353 1.80 -0.61 11.30
CA ARG A 353 1.42 -0.01 10.01
C ARG A 353 -0.10 0.09 9.83
N GLY A 354 -0.83 -0.94 10.25
CA GLY A 354 -2.30 -0.97 10.25
C GLY A 354 -2.97 -0.05 11.28
N GLY A 355 -2.19 0.80 11.96
CA GLY A 355 -2.66 1.77 12.94
C GLY A 355 -2.72 1.27 14.37
N ALA A 356 -2.02 0.17 14.67
CA ALA A 356 -1.94 -0.45 15.98
C ALA A 356 -3.30 -0.66 16.68
N PRO A 357 -4.33 -1.20 15.99
CA PRO A 357 -5.67 -1.28 16.58
C PRO A 357 -5.73 -2.31 17.73
N GLU A 358 -6.46 -1.99 18.80
CA GLU A 358 -6.74 -2.94 19.91
C GLU A 358 -7.71 -4.06 19.49
N THR A 359 -8.62 -3.73 18.58
CA THR A 359 -9.70 -4.63 18.12
C THR A 359 -9.70 -4.71 16.60
N GLY A 360 -10.18 -5.82 16.04
CA GLY A 360 -10.13 -6.09 14.60
C GLY A 360 -8.86 -6.83 14.18
N VAL A 361 -8.77 -7.13 12.89
CA VAL A 361 -7.72 -7.96 12.31
C VAL A 361 -7.00 -7.18 11.22
N VAL A 362 -5.68 -7.11 11.34
CA VAL A 362 -4.76 -6.56 10.34
C VAL A 362 -4.39 -7.68 9.37
N GLU A 363 -4.46 -7.40 8.08
CA GLU A 363 -4.26 -8.40 7.03
C GLU A 363 -2.85 -9.01 7.06
N GLY A 364 -2.75 -10.32 6.82
CA GLY A 364 -1.47 -11.03 6.80
C GLY A 364 -0.80 -11.24 8.16
N THR A 365 -1.49 -10.97 9.27
CA THR A 365 -0.94 -11.20 10.63
C THR A 365 -1.25 -12.57 11.21
N ALA A 366 -2.26 -13.28 10.69
CA ALA A 366 -2.68 -14.59 11.17
C ALA A 366 -1.56 -15.64 11.06
N SER A 367 -0.96 -15.76 9.87
CA SER A 367 0.10 -16.71 9.57
C SER A 367 1.40 -16.39 10.32
N LEU A 368 1.80 -15.11 10.34
CA LEU A 368 2.97 -14.65 11.08
C LEU A 368 2.90 -14.93 12.58
N LEU A 369 1.69 -15.01 13.15
CA LEU A 369 1.45 -15.28 14.57
C LEU A 369 1.09 -16.75 14.84
N ALA A 370 0.99 -17.59 13.80
CA ALA A 370 0.42 -18.94 13.86
C ALA A 370 -0.87 -18.96 14.70
N ALA A 371 -1.85 -18.19 14.23
CA ALA A 371 -3.06 -17.84 14.94
C ALA A 371 -4.29 -17.84 14.01
N CYS A 372 -5.41 -18.37 14.48
CA CYS A 372 -6.67 -18.24 13.76
C CYS A 372 -7.28 -16.88 14.09
N LEU A 373 -7.43 -16.03 13.08
CA LEU A 373 -8.03 -14.71 13.21
C LEU A 373 -9.31 -14.61 12.36
N PRO A 374 -10.31 -13.82 12.78
CA PRO A 374 -11.44 -13.44 11.93
C PRO A 374 -10.99 -12.78 10.61
N ALA A 375 -11.93 -12.58 9.69
CA ALA A 375 -11.66 -11.84 8.46
C ALA A 375 -11.04 -10.46 8.77
N PRO A 376 -10.02 -10.02 8.00
CA PRO A 376 -9.41 -8.70 8.16
C PRO A 376 -10.46 -7.59 8.18
N THR A 377 -10.26 -6.64 9.09
CA THR A 377 -11.05 -5.42 9.16
C THR A 377 -10.32 -4.31 8.43
N PRO A 378 -11.03 -3.37 7.75
CA PRO A 378 -10.36 -2.24 7.10
C PRO A 378 -9.44 -1.51 8.09
N GLU A 379 -8.15 -1.46 7.77
CA GLU A 379 -7.17 -0.76 8.60
C GLU A 379 -7.54 0.72 8.65
N LYS A 380 -7.59 1.28 9.84
CA LYS A 380 -7.86 2.70 10.05
C LYS A 380 -7.05 3.19 11.22
N ILE A 381 -6.19 4.17 10.97
CA ILE A 381 -5.57 4.91 12.05
C ILE A 381 -6.62 5.84 12.65
N LEU A 382 -6.72 5.84 13.98
CA LEU A 382 -7.63 6.70 14.71
C LEU A 382 -7.28 8.17 14.44
N GLN A 383 -8.29 8.96 14.10
CA GLN A 383 -8.13 10.40 13.97
C GLN A 383 -7.69 10.98 15.33
N PRO A 384 -6.66 11.86 15.37
CA PRO A 384 -6.24 12.48 16.62
C PRO A 384 -7.31 13.43 17.14
N ASP A 385 -7.34 13.62 18.46
CA ASP A 385 -8.22 14.62 19.08
C ASP A 385 -7.90 16.03 18.55
N PRO A 386 -8.91 16.90 18.39
CA PRO A 386 -8.68 18.27 17.96
C PRO A 386 -7.81 19.02 18.98
N PRO A 387 -6.90 19.90 18.54
CA PRO A 387 -6.07 20.67 19.45
C PRO A 387 -6.90 21.60 20.32
N ILE A 388 -6.37 21.93 21.50
CA ILE A 388 -6.97 22.92 22.40
C ILE A 388 -7.14 24.25 21.63
N ALA A 389 -8.24 24.95 21.87
CA ALA A 389 -8.51 26.21 21.19
C ALA A 389 -7.37 27.21 21.42
N GLY A 390 -6.81 27.73 20.32
CA GLY A 390 -5.68 28.68 20.35
C GLY A 390 -4.29 28.04 20.40
N THR A 391 -4.17 26.71 20.49
CA THR A 391 -2.87 26.01 20.49
C THR A 391 -2.54 25.35 19.16
N GLY A 392 -3.51 25.20 18.27
CA GLY A 392 -3.30 24.59 16.96
C GLY A 392 -4.55 24.58 16.10
N ILE A 393 -4.39 24.02 14.90
CA ILE A 393 -5.46 23.78 13.94
C ILE A 393 -5.47 22.30 13.57
N GLN A 394 -6.66 21.74 13.34
CA GLN A 394 -6.83 20.41 12.78
C GLN A 394 -7.56 20.56 11.45
N ILE A 395 -6.93 20.09 10.39
CA ILE A 395 -7.52 20.04 9.05
C ILE A 395 -7.91 18.60 8.80
N LEU A 396 -9.20 18.37 8.55
CA LEU A 396 -9.73 17.03 8.30
C LEU A 396 -9.97 16.86 6.81
N GLN A 397 -9.41 15.80 6.25
CA GLN A 397 -9.84 15.30 4.96
C GLN A 397 -11.12 14.51 5.17
N THR A 398 -12.18 14.85 4.44
CA THR A 398 -13.42 14.09 4.49
C THR A 398 -13.16 12.67 3.95
N PRO A 399 -13.68 11.60 4.61
CA PRO A 399 -13.46 10.24 4.15
C PRO A 399 -13.82 10.07 2.67
N TRP A 400 -13.03 9.26 1.99
CA TRP A 400 -13.32 8.83 0.63
C TRP A 400 -13.64 7.35 0.65
N VAL A 401 -14.75 6.97 0.02
CA VAL A 401 -15.09 5.56 -0.14
C VAL A 401 -14.32 5.07 -1.34
N LEU A 402 -13.31 4.24 -1.09
CA LEU A 402 -12.63 3.48 -2.13
C LEU A 402 -13.45 2.20 -2.38
N VAL A 403 -13.65 1.87 -3.65
CA VAL A 403 -14.14 0.55 -4.03
C VAL A 403 -12.96 -0.42 -3.90
N GLY A 404 -13.22 -1.66 -3.48
CA GLY A 404 -12.16 -2.68 -3.45
C GLY A 404 -11.44 -2.77 -4.80
N GLU A 405 -10.13 -2.98 -4.77
CA GLU A 405 -9.28 -3.07 -5.97
C GLU A 405 -9.28 -1.82 -6.86
N SER A 406 -9.55 -0.63 -6.28
CA SER A 406 -9.48 0.65 -6.99
C SER A 406 -8.56 1.64 -6.29
N GLU A 407 -7.89 2.48 -7.08
CA GLU A 407 -7.19 3.67 -6.61
C GLU A 407 -7.90 4.92 -7.19
N ASP A 408 -8.14 5.92 -6.35
CA ASP A 408 -8.69 7.21 -6.76
C ASP A 408 -7.70 8.30 -6.35
N GLU A 409 -7.12 9.01 -7.32
CA GLU A 409 -6.41 10.26 -7.05
C GLU A 409 -7.41 11.41 -6.91
N ILE A 410 -7.32 12.13 -5.79
CA ILE A 410 -8.28 13.18 -5.48
C ILE A 410 -7.52 14.44 -5.11
N CYS A 411 -7.64 15.46 -5.96
CA CYS A 411 -7.20 16.80 -5.63
C CYS A 411 -8.30 17.51 -4.84
N MET A 412 -8.07 17.70 -3.55
CA MET A 412 -8.91 18.53 -2.69
C MET A 412 -8.22 19.86 -2.42
N THR A 413 -8.99 20.94 -2.42
CA THR A 413 -8.52 22.24 -1.94
C THR A 413 -9.55 22.74 -0.95
N THR A 414 -9.09 23.01 0.26
CA THR A 414 -9.91 23.64 1.31
C THR A 414 -9.31 25.01 1.60
N TYR A 415 -10.15 26.03 1.67
CA TYR A 415 -9.73 27.39 1.99
C TYR A 415 -10.05 27.71 3.45
N TYR A 416 -9.11 28.38 4.13
CA TYR A 416 -9.27 28.89 5.48
C TYR A 416 -8.80 30.34 5.53
N ASP A 417 -9.69 31.24 5.93
CA ASP A 417 -9.35 32.64 6.18
C ASP A 417 -8.92 32.85 7.64
N PHE A 418 -7.60 32.88 7.86
CA PHE A 418 -7.02 33.21 9.17
C PHE A 418 -6.95 34.72 9.44
N THR A 419 -7.31 35.58 8.48
CA THR A 419 -7.24 37.04 8.59
C THR A 419 -8.53 37.67 9.12
N ALA A 420 -9.68 37.05 8.84
CA ALA A 420 -10.99 37.52 9.31
C ALA A 420 -11.25 37.27 10.79
N THR A 421 -10.34 36.59 11.48
CA THR A 421 -10.57 36.08 12.84
C THR A 421 -9.33 36.31 13.72
N ASN A 422 -9.51 36.66 15.00
CA ASN A 422 -8.42 36.69 15.99
C ASN A 422 -7.91 35.27 16.35
N LEU A 423 -7.91 34.33 15.39
CA LEU A 423 -7.55 32.92 15.58
C LEU A 423 -6.04 32.69 15.64
N VAL A 424 -5.26 33.55 14.99
CA VAL A 424 -3.80 33.52 15.06
C VAL A 424 -3.33 34.65 15.98
N PRO A 425 -2.76 34.36 17.16
CA PRO A 425 -2.17 35.36 18.04
C PRO A 425 -1.12 36.22 17.32
N ALA A 426 -1.07 37.51 17.65
CA ALA A 426 -0.23 38.49 16.96
C ALA A 426 1.27 38.13 16.99
N GLU A 427 1.72 37.48 18.06
CA GLU A 427 3.08 36.99 18.24
C GLU A 427 3.48 35.87 17.27
N PHE A 428 2.51 35.17 16.67
CA PHE A 428 2.77 34.14 15.65
C PHE A 428 2.60 34.66 14.23
N GLN A 429 2.23 35.92 14.04
CA GLN A 429 2.11 36.55 12.73
C GLN A 429 3.42 37.24 12.34
N ILE A 430 3.95 36.91 11.17
CA ILE A 430 5.14 37.52 10.59
C ILE A 430 4.85 38.10 9.21
N ASP A 431 5.71 38.98 8.73
CA ASP A 431 5.74 39.29 7.30
C ASP A 431 6.19 38.04 6.52
N CYS A 432 5.45 37.70 5.48
CA CYS A 432 5.77 36.54 4.68
C CYS A 432 7.15 36.67 3.99
N PRO A 433 8.00 35.62 4.04
CA PRO A 433 9.27 35.62 3.33
C PRO A 433 9.03 35.35 1.83
N GLY A 434 8.77 36.40 1.04
CA GLY A 434 8.63 36.31 -0.42
C GLY A 434 7.35 36.95 -0.97
N VAL A 435 7.04 36.67 -2.24
CA VAL A 435 5.86 37.19 -2.93
C VAL A 435 4.82 36.09 -3.07
N PHE A 436 3.66 36.25 -2.42
CA PHE A 436 2.63 35.20 -2.30
C PHE A 436 1.42 35.42 -3.23
N GLY A 437 1.66 36.02 -4.40
CA GLY A 437 0.65 36.22 -5.43
C GLY A 437 -0.56 37.05 -4.96
N VAL A 438 -1.67 36.94 -5.70
CA VAL A 438 -2.92 37.68 -5.41
C VAL A 438 -3.69 37.13 -4.20
N ASN A 439 -3.34 35.93 -3.72
CA ASN A 439 -4.07 35.23 -2.66
C ASN A 439 -3.58 35.57 -1.24
N ASN A 440 -2.52 36.36 -1.08
CA ASN A 440 -2.09 36.89 0.21
C ASN A 440 -2.04 38.43 0.22
N PRO A 441 -3.20 39.11 0.21
CA PRO A 441 -3.25 40.57 0.17
C PRO A 441 -2.70 41.24 1.44
N SER A 442 -2.63 40.52 2.56
CA SER A 442 -2.12 41.04 3.84
C SER A 442 -0.58 41.03 3.93
N ASN A 443 0.08 40.23 3.08
CA ASN A 443 1.50 39.89 3.18
C ASN A 443 1.91 39.32 4.55
N LYS A 444 0.95 38.80 5.33
CA LYS A 444 1.19 38.14 6.61
C LYS A 444 1.18 36.63 6.46
N CYS A 445 2.10 35.99 7.16
CA CYS A 445 2.20 34.54 7.33
C CYS A 445 2.10 34.25 8.83
N PHE A 446 1.73 33.02 9.20
CA PHE A 446 1.77 32.59 10.59
C PHE A 446 2.71 31.42 10.79
N LEU A 447 3.27 31.34 11.99
CA LEU A 447 4.19 30.29 12.40
C LEU A 447 3.46 29.24 13.24
N TYR A 448 3.83 27.98 13.04
CA TYR A 448 3.42 26.87 13.90
C TYR A 448 4.67 26.07 14.29
N HIS A 449 4.63 25.48 15.48
CA HIS A 449 5.80 24.79 16.06
C HIS A 449 6.04 23.40 15.44
N GLY A 450 4.97 22.71 15.06
CA GLY A 450 5.03 21.37 14.50
C GLY A 450 3.77 21.01 13.73
N ARG A 451 3.83 19.90 13.01
CA ARG A 451 2.69 19.32 12.29
C ARG A 451 2.62 17.83 12.62
N ILE A 452 1.42 17.32 12.74
CA ILE A 452 1.15 15.88 12.82
C ILE A 452 0.29 15.56 11.59
N LEU A 453 0.73 14.59 10.80
CA LEU A 453 -0.05 14.04 9.69
C LEU A 453 -0.47 12.63 10.09
N VAL A 454 -1.77 12.44 10.29
CA VAL A 454 -2.35 11.10 10.42
C VAL A 454 -2.95 10.73 9.08
N GLN A 455 -2.43 9.65 8.52
CA GLN A 455 -2.74 9.18 7.18
C GLN A 455 -3.09 7.69 7.27
N ASP A 456 -4.22 7.31 6.67
CA ASP A 456 -4.59 5.89 6.53
C ASP A 456 -3.48 5.13 5.76
N PRO A 457 -3.09 3.91 6.20
CA PRO A 457 -1.98 3.18 5.59
C PRO A 457 -2.18 2.86 4.11
N PHE A 458 -3.43 2.86 3.62
CA PHE A 458 -3.76 2.64 2.21
C PHE A 458 -3.88 3.93 1.39
N SER A 459 -3.41 5.06 1.93
CA SER A 459 -3.41 6.34 1.22
C SER A 459 -2.01 6.94 1.19
N HIS A 460 -1.73 7.76 0.19
CA HIS A 460 -0.56 8.64 0.15
C HIS A 460 -1.03 10.08 -0.11
N HIS A 461 -0.46 11.07 0.60
CA HIS A 461 -0.89 12.46 0.48
C HIS A 461 0.25 13.38 0.04
N SER A 462 -0.04 14.23 -0.96
CA SER A 462 0.80 15.38 -1.30
C SER A 462 0.16 16.64 -0.71
N ILE A 463 0.78 17.20 0.33
CA ILE A 463 0.26 18.37 1.05
C ILE A 463 1.01 19.63 0.59
N VAL A 464 0.30 20.51 -0.12
CA VAL A 464 0.84 21.80 -0.56
C VAL A 464 0.56 22.86 0.52
N HIS A 465 1.60 23.28 1.24
CA HIS A 465 1.48 24.25 2.33
C HIS A 465 1.39 25.71 1.87
N ILE A 466 1.94 26.02 0.69
CA ILE A 466 2.04 27.38 0.17
C ILE A 466 1.67 27.38 -1.30
N TYR A 467 0.69 28.20 -1.67
CA TYR A 467 0.35 28.48 -3.07
C TYR A 467 0.79 29.90 -3.44
N GLN A 468 1.77 30.01 -4.35
CA GLN A 468 2.25 31.29 -4.91
C GLN A 468 1.71 31.54 -6.33
N GLY A 469 0.71 30.77 -6.77
CA GLY A 469 0.25 30.84 -8.15
C GLY A 469 -0.38 32.19 -8.51
N ALA A 470 -0.41 32.44 -9.83
CA ALA A 470 -0.87 33.70 -10.38
C ALA A 470 -2.40 33.89 -10.35
N TYR A 471 -3.15 32.82 -10.05
CA TYR A 471 -4.61 32.81 -10.12
C TYR A 471 -5.24 32.91 -8.74
N ASP A 472 -6.32 33.66 -8.66
CA ASP A 472 -7.13 33.77 -7.45
C ASP A 472 -7.86 32.45 -7.15
N VAL A 473 -8.09 32.11 -5.87
CA VAL A 473 -8.79 30.87 -5.48
C VAL A 473 -10.22 30.72 -6.05
N SER A 474 -10.83 31.84 -6.49
CA SER A 474 -12.14 31.88 -7.17
C SER A 474 -12.04 31.89 -8.71
N TYR A 475 -10.84 31.66 -9.27
CA TYR A 475 -10.62 31.68 -10.71
C TYR A 475 -11.40 30.56 -11.43
N ALA A 476 -12.49 30.94 -12.09
CA ALA A 476 -13.39 30.02 -12.80
C ALA A 476 -12.76 29.32 -14.04
N GLY A 477 -11.53 29.68 -14.40
CA GLY A 477 -10.76 29.00 -15.43
C GLY A 477 -10.94 29.45 -16.87
N SER A 478 -10.07 28.95 -17.74
CA SER A 478 -10.27 28.86 -19.20
C SER A 478 -9.51 27.64 -19.76
N GLY A 479 -10.09 26.93 -20.73
CA GLY A 479 -9.51 25.67 -21.23
C GLY A 479 -9.44 24.57 -20.15
N ALA A 480 -8.30 23.88 -20.04
CA ALA A 480 -8.05 22.79 -19.08
C ALA A 480 -7.72 23.26 -17.64
N GLN A 481 -7.69 24.58 -17.40
CA GLN A 481 -7.29 25.17 -16.12
C GLN A 481 -8.52 25.75 -15.40
N GLN A 482 -9.39 24.89 -14.86
CA GLN A 482 -10.60 25.30 -14.12
C GLN A 482 -10.42 25.01 -12.63
N PHE A 483 -10.51 26.04 -11.78
CA PHE A 483 -10.73 25.86 -10.33
C PHE A 483 -12.24 25.99 -10.07
N GLY A 484 -12.88 24.90 -9.65
CA GLY A 484 -14.32 24.85 -9.34
C GLY A 484 -15.18 24.18 -10.43
N PRO A 485 -16.52 24.14 -10.24
CA PRO A 485 -17.29 24.78 -9.17
C PRO A 485 -17.02 24.15 -7.80
N PHE A 486 -17.10 24.92 -6.72
CA PHE A 486 -16.94 24.39 -5.37
C PHE A 486 -18.30 23.99 -4.79
N LEU A 487 -18.38 22.82 -4.15
CA LEU A 487 -19.58 22.29 -3.54
C LEU A 487 -19.29 21.86 -2.09
N TYR A 488 -20.30 21.96 -1.22
CA TYR A 488 -20.22 21.34 0.10
C TYR A 488 -20.30 19.80 -0.02
N LYS A 489 -19.35 19.06 0.54
CA LYS A 489 -19.35 17.58 0.44
C LYS A 489 -20.21 16.88 1.50
N LYS A 490 -20.38 17.49 2.68
CA LYS A 490 -21.15 16.92 3.82
C LYS A 490 -21.95 18.03 4.52
N GLY A 491 -22.87 17.64 5.40
CA GLY A 491 -23.66 18.56 6.23
C GLY A 491 -24.97 18.96 5.57
N VAL A 492 -25.68 19.93 6.17
CA VAL A 492 -27.01 20.37 5.72
C VAL A 492 -27.02 20.99 4.31
N ASN A 493 -25.86 21.44 3.84
CA ASN A 493 -25.68 22.09 2.54
C ASN A 493 -25.04 21.17 1.49
N ALA A 494 -24.90 19.87 1.76
CA ALA A 494 -24.22 18.93 0.85
C ALA A 494 -24.77 18.99 -0.58
N GLY A 495 -23.88 19.08 -1.57
CA GLY A 495 -24.20 19.21 -2.99
C GLY A 495 -24.56 20.63 -3.46
N LEU A 496 -24.72 21.60 -2.56
CA LEU A 496 -24.94 23.00 -2.93
C LEU A 496 -23.62 23.72 -3.26
N SER A 497 -23.71 24.74 -4.12
CA SER A 497 -22.58 25.63 -4.42
C SER A 497 -22.10 26.32 -3.16
N CYS A 498 -20.79 26.36 -2.98
CA CYS A 498 -20.15 27.10 -1.91
C CYS A 498 -19.19 28.16 -2.49
N ASP A 499 -19.04 29.26 -1.78
CA ASP A 499 -17.99 30.24 -2.05
C ASP A 499 -16.76 29.84 -1.23
N PRO A 500 -15.64 29.46 -1.86
CA PRO A 500 -14.45 29.04 -1.12
C PRO A 500 -13.89 30.17 -0.25
N LYS A 501 -14.21 31.45 -0.51
CA LYS A 501 -13.74 32.59 0.30
C LYS A 501 -14.69 32.97 1.43
N ALA A 502 -15.89 32.40 1.46
CA ALA A 502 -16.83 32.69 2.53
C ALA A 502 -16.36 32.04 3.83
N VAL A 503 -16.35 32.81 4.91
CA VAL A 503 -16.16 32.26 6.26
C VAL A 503 -17.37 31.37 6.57
N ASP A 504 -17.13 30.09 6.85
CA ASP A 504 -18.17 29.16 7.30
C ASP A 504 -18.79 29.72 8.60
N PRO A 505 -20.12 29.94 8.67
CA PRO A 505 -20.78 30.60 9.80
C PRO A 505 -20.62 29.92 11.17
#